data_AF-A0A4R3TVU3-F1
#
_entry.id   AF-A0A4R3TVU3-F1
#
_cell.length_a   1.000
_cell.length_b   1.000
_cell.length_c   1.000
_cell.angle_alpha   90.00
_cell.angle_beta   90.00
_cell.angle_gamma   90.00
#
_symmetry.space_group_name_H-M   'P 1'
#
loop_
_entity.id
_entity.type
_entity.pdbx_description
1 polymer ?
#
loop_
_entity_poly.entity_id
_entity_poly.type
_entity_poly.pdbx_seq_one_letter_code
_entity_poly.pdbx_strand_id
1 'polypeptide(L)'
;MPGLAECQSLLRLLIAKGDPKAIPLARGAIDEFLNTAPASARGRGLRVLQRDALDQHDAAVGVQRSFAETVDAYIERKLAEE
;
A
#
# COMPACT_ATOMS: atom_id res chain seq x y z
N MET A 1 -12.69 -6.65 6.61
CA MET A 1 -12.28 -7.35 5.37
C MET A 1 -11.08 -8.20 5.70
N PRO A 2 -11.05 -9.48 5.32
CA PRO A 2 -9.88 -10.32 5.56
C PRO A 2 -8.65 -9.74 4.84
N GLY A 3 -7.49 -9.73 5.51
CA GLY A 3 -6.20 -9.33 4.93
C GLY A 3 -5.93 -7.82 4.81
N LEU A 4 -6.95 -6.97 4.94
CA LEU A 4 -6.78 -5.51 4.78
C LEU A 4 -5.96 -4.90 5.93
N ALA A 5 -6.26 -5.28 7.18
CA ALA A 5 -5.60 -4.72 8.36
C ALA A 5 -4.15 -5.17 8.45
N GLU A 6 -3.88 -6.41 8.07
CA GLU A 6 -2.55 -7.00 7.98
C GLU A 6 -1.72 -6.31 6.89
N CYS A 7 -2.30 -6.15 5.69
CA CYS A 7 -1.66 -5.42 4.59
C CYS A 7 -1.34 -3.98 4.99
N GLN A 8 -2.30 -3.25 5.57
CA GLN A 8 -2.12 -1.88 6.03
C GLN A 8 -1.00 -1.77 7.08
N SER A 9 -1.01 -2.66 8.08
CA SER A 9 0.02 -2.65 9.14
C SER A 9 1.41 -2.93 8.59
N LEU A 10 1.53 -3.85 7.63
CA LEU A 10 2.78 -4.14 6.95
C LEU A 10 3.26 -2.95 6.11
N LEU A 11 2.38 -2.32 5.33
CA LEU A 11 2.74 -1.14 4.54
C LEU A 11 3.26 0.00 5.41
N ARG A 12 2.59 0.30 6.53
CA ARG A 12 3.08 1.29 7.52
C ARG A 12 4.49 0.97 8.00
N LEU A 13 4.76 -0.29 8.35
CA LEU A 13 6.08 -0.73 8.79
C LEU A 13 7.13 -0.53 7.70
N LEU A 14 6.81 -0.87 6.44
CA LEU A 14 7.75 -0.76 5.33
C LEU A 14 8.02 0.69 4.94
N ILE A 15 6.99 1.54 4.93
CA ILE A 15 7.12 2.97 4.71
C ILE A 15 7.98 3.61 5.81
N ALA A 16 7.74 3.27 7.08
CA ALA A 16 8.54 3.77 8.20
C ALA A 16 10.02 3.36 8.09
N LYS A 17 10.32 2.17 7.55
CA LYS A 17 11.70 1.74 7.27
C LYS A 17 12.31 2.50 6.10
N GLY A 18 11.53 2.79 5.05
CA GLY A 18 11.98 3.52 3.86
C GLY A 18 13.08 2.81 3.07
N ASP A 19 13.26 1.49 3.23
CA ASP A 19 14.25 0.71 2.49
C ASP A 19 13.75 0.41 1.07
N PRO A 20 14.38 0.94 0.00
CA PRO A 20 13.95 0.69 -1.37
C PRO A 20 13.93 -0.80 -1.74
N LYS A 21 14.75 -1.64 -1.09
CA LYS A 21 14.75 -3.09 -1.31
C LYS A 21 13.46 -3.77 -0.83
N ALA A 22 12.67 -3.09 0.00
CA ALA A 22 11.38 -3.58 0.48
C ALA A 22 10.19 -3.20 -0.43
N ILE A 23 10.40 -2.43 -1.50
CA ILE A 23 9.33 -2.06 -2.45
C ILE A 23 8.65 -3.31 -3.06
N PRO A 24 9.38 -4.35 -3.52
CA PRO A 24 8.75 -5.57 -4.02
C PRO A 24 7.88 -6.27 -2.96
N LEU A 25 8.26 -6.19 -1.68
CA LEU A 25 7.49 -6.77 -0.58
C LEU A 25 6.19 -6.01 -0.36
N ALA A 26 6.22 -4.67 -0.39
CA ALA A 26 5.02 -3.83 -0.31
C ALA A 26 4.04 -4.13 -1.45
N ARG A 27 4.54 -4.26 -2.69
CA ARG A 27 3.73 -4.64 -3.85
C ARG A 27 3.13 -6.04 -3.68
N GLY A 28 3.92 -7.01 -3.24
CA GLY A 28 3.47 -8.37 -2.98
C GLY A 28 2.34 -8.43 -1.95
N ALA A 29 2.42 -7.64 -0.87
CA ALA A 29 1.36 -7.56 0.14
C ALA A 29 0.04 -6.98 -0.40
N ILE A 30 0.13 -6.02 -1.33
CA ILE A 30 -1.05 -5.46 -2.00
C ILE A 30 -1.65 -6.48 -2.97
N ASP A 31 -0.83 -7.18 -3.76
CA ASP A 31 -1.28 -8.26 -4.64
C ASP A 31 -1.94 -9.41 -3.85
N GLU A 32 -1.37 -9.80 -2.72
CA GLU A 32 -1.95 -10.83 -1.83
C GLU A 32 -3.30 -10.39 -1.25
N PHE A 33 -3.41 -9.13 -0.81
CA PHE A 33 -4.68 -8.54 -0.40
C PHE A 33 -5.71 -8.61 -1.55
N LEU A 34 -5.34 -8.26 -2.78
CA LEU A 34 -6.26 -8.31 -3.92
C LEU A 34 -6.69 -9.74 -4.27
N ASN A 35 -5.77 -10.69 -4.20
CA ASN A 35 -6.06 -12.10 -4.46
C ASN A 35 -7.02 -12.72 -3.44
N THR A 36 -6.97 -12.26 -2.19
CA THR A 36 -7.81 -12.78 -1.09
C THR A 36 -9.11 -12.01 -0.90
N ALA A 37 -9.15 -10.73 -1.27
CA ALA A 37 -10.32 -9.89 -1.12
C ALA A 37 -11.40 -10.21 -2.19
N PRO A 38 -12.70 -10.21 -1.82
CA PRO A 38 -13.77 -10.30 -2.80
C PRO A 38 -13.72 -9.12 -3.79
N ALA A 39 -13.97 -9.36 -5.07
CA ALA A 39 -13.89 -8.35 -6.13
C ALA A 39 -14.71 -7.08 -5.81
N SER A 40 -15.92 -7.24 -5.26
CA SER A 40 -16.79 -6.12 -4.83
C SER A 40 -16.23 -5.25 -3.70
N ALA A 41 -15.09 -5.65 -3.15
CA ALA A 41 -14.48 -5.15 -1.93
C ALA A 41 -13.06 -4.60 -2.19
N ARG A 42 -12.37 -5.07 -3.23
CA ARG A 42 -10.99 -4.69 -3.59
C ARG A 42 -10.80 -3.18 -3.76
N GLY A 43 -11.61 -2.53 -4.60
CA GLY A 43 -11.50 -1.08 -4.82
C GLY A 43 -11.67 -0.25 -3.53
N ARG A 44 -12.57 -0.65 -2.63
CA ARG A 44 -12.71 0.02 -1.31
C ARG A 44 -11.47 -0.21 -0.43
N GLY A 45 -10.93 -1.42 -0.41
CA GLY A 45 -9.71 -1.71 0.35
C GLY A 45 -8.48 -0.99 -0.19
N LEU A 46 -8.30 -0.96 -1.52
CA LEU A 46 -7.22 -0.20 -2.16
C LEU A 46 -7.28 1.29 -1.79
N ARG A 47 -8.46 1.92 -1.78
CA ARG A 47 -8.61 3.32 -1.34
C ARG A 47 -8.22 3.54 0.12
N VAL A 48 -8.48 2.57 0.99
CA VAL A 48 -8.04 2.63 2.41
C VAL A 48 -6.52 2.57 2.50
N LEU A 49 -5.89 1.65 1.77
CA LEU A 49 -4.43 1.53 1.72
C LEU A 49 -3.79 2.78 1.10
N GLN A 50 -4.40 3.33 0.06
CA GLN A 50 -3.94 4.55 -0.60
C GLN A 50 -3.95 5.73 0.35
N ARG A 51 -5.08 5.93 1.06
CA ARG A 51 -5.21 7.01 2.03
C ARG A 51 -4.15 6.92 3.12
N ASP A 52 -3.89 5.71 3.61
CA ASP A 52 -2.87 5.48 4.62
C ASP A 52 -1.45 5.76 4.10
N ALA A 53 -1.14 5.34 2.87
CA ALA A 53 0.15 5.64 2.24
C ALA A 53 0.36 7.15 2.05
N LEU A 54 -0.69 7.89 1.68
CA LEU A 54 -0.68 9.36 1.58
C LEU A 54 -0.46 10.02 2.94
N ASP A 55 -1.16 9.57 3.98
CA ASP A 55 -0.97 10.09 5.34
C ASP A 55 0.48 9.87 5.83
N GLN A 56 1.09 8.72 5.50
CA GLN A 56 2.50 8.45 5.79
C GLN A 56 3.45 9.30 4.93
N HIS A 57 3.14 9.49 3.65
CA HIS A 57 3.91 10.34 2.73
C HIS A 57 3.99 11.79 3.26
N ASP A 58 2.86 12.34 3.68
CA ASP A 58 2.76 13.72 4.16
C ASP A 58 3.51 13.93 5.49
N ALA A 59 3.59 12.90 6.32
CA ALA A 59 4.34 12.90 7.57
C ALA A 59 5.85 12.62 7.39
N ALA A 60 6.25 12.03 6.26
CA ALA A 60 7.60 11.53 6.04
C ALA A 60 8.53 12.51 5.29
N VAL A 61 9.84 12.31 5.44
CA VAL A 61 10.88 13.03 4.71
C VAL A 61 11.90 12.07 4.08
N GLY A 62 12.56 12.51 3.01
CA GLY A 62 13.61 11.74 2.36
C GLY A 62 13.14 10.38 1.81
N VAL A 63 13.86 9.31 2.15
CA VAL A 63 13.64 7.96 1.58
C VAL A 63 12.28 7.36 1.96
N GLN A 64 11.76 7.68 3.15
CA GLN A 64 10.44 7.21 3.60
C GLN A 64 9.33 7.83 2.74
N ARG A 65 9.47 9.12 2.41
CA ARG A 65 8.52 9.84 1.55
C ARG A 65 8.50 9.26 0.14
N SER A 66 9.68 9.04 -0.46
CA SER A 66 9.80 8.43 -1.79
C SER A 66 9.29 6.97 -1.81
N PHE A 67 9.47 6.23 -0.72
CA PHE A 67 8.90 4.90 -0.57
C PHE A 67 7.37 4.96 -0.56
N ALA A 68 6.78 5.84 0.24
CA ALA A 68 5.33 6.04 0.32
C ALA A 68 4.73 6.43 -1.03
N GLU A 69 5.39 7.34 -1.76
CA GLU A 69 5.02 7.73 -3.13
C GLU A 69 5.04 6.54 -4.10
N THR A 70 6.04 5.67 -3.99
CA THR A 70 6.13 4.47 -4.84
C THR A 70 4.99 3.47 -4.55
N VAL A 71 4.59 3.36 -3.28
CA VAL A 71 3.46 2.52 -2.86
C VAL A 71 2.15 3.12 -3.36
N ASP A 72 1.96 4.43 -3.21
CA ASP A 72 0.77 5.15 -3.69
C ASP A 72 0.59 5.00 -5.20
N ALA A 73 1.62 5.27 -5.99
CA ALA A 73 1.59 5.11 -7.45
C ALA A 73 1.25 3.67 -7.89
N TYR A 74 1.69 2.68 -7.11
CA TYR A 74 1.33 1.29 -7.38
C TYR A 74 -0.14 0.99 -7.06
N ILE A 75 -0.68 1.54 -5.96
CA ILE A 75 -2.09 1.41 -5.61
C ILE A 75 -2.98 2.11 -6.64
N GLU A 76 -2.60 3.30 -7.11
CA GLU A 76 -3.31 4.02 -8.19
C GLU A 76 -3.41 3.17 -9.45
N ARG A 77 -2.30 2.55 -9.87
CA ARG A 77 -2.29 1.65 -11.01
C ARG A 77 -3.27 0.48 -10.80
N LYS A 78 -3.28 -0.14 -9.61
CA LYS A 78 -4.21 -1.24 -9.31
C LYS A 78 -5.67 -0.80 -9.29
N LEU A 79 -5.94 0.41 -8.83
CA LEU A 79 -7.29 1.01 -8.88
C LEU A 79 -7.78 1.26 -10.31
N ALA A 80 -6.88 1.52 -11.26
CA ALA A 80 -7.22 1.67 -12.68
C ALA A 80 -7.42 0.31 -13.39
N GLU A 81 -6.91 -0.78 -12.82
CA GLU A 81 -7.05 -2.15 -13.33
C GLU A 81 -8.32 -2.86 -12.80
N GLU A 82 -8.99 -2.31 -11.78
CA GLU A 82 -10.24 -2.82 -11.17
C GLU A 82 -11.49 -2.11 -11.70
#